data_AF-A0A7W2DXS4-F1
#
_entry.id   AF-A0A7W2DXS4-F1
#
_cell.length_a   1.000
_cell.length_b   1.000
_cell.length_c   1.000
_cell.angle_alpha   90.00
_cell.angle_beta   90.00
_cell.angle_gamma   90.00
#
_symmetry.space_group_name_H-M   'P 1'
#
loop_
_entity.id
_entity.type
_entity.pdbx_description
1 polymer ?
#
loop_
_entity_poly.entity_id
_entity_poly.type
_entity_poly.pdbx_seq_one_letter_code
_entity_poly.pdbx_strand_id
1 'polypeptide(L)'
;MLQAQLAPLATAVGQVIVCEIDIPEWGATGPDRYTHAYVAVITRPTPLYEGARLGMIVKVHDPRKAPAALREDPPPSASWLRAPLKPTVADAYARPSFRVRDAPQGRPAVQVGRQLVQEGLLLRHSTARSKNGSAWAEAVGGDIPPLEEDVTSNSFGPWAERELDRLEHQQWWQNL
;
A
#
# COMPACT_ATOMS: atom_id res chain seq x y z
N MET A 1 -3.04 1.22 15.20
CA MET A 1 -2.77 2.56 15.76
C MET A 1 -1.96 3.34 14.72
N LEU A 2 -1.94 4.67 14.73
CA LEU A 2 -1.08 5.45 13.80
C LEU A 2 0.38 5.29 14.22
N GLN A 3 1.24 4.79 13.32
CA GLN A 3 2.66 4.60 13.62
C GLN A 3 3.55 5.74 13.09
N ALA A 4 3.26 6.20 11.88
CA ALA A 4 4.03 7.25 11.21
C ALA A 4 3.16 7.99 10.18
N GLN A 5 3.57 9.21 9.84
CA GLN A 5 2.92 10.02 8.81
C GLN A 5 3.98 10.61 7.87
N LEU A 6 3.74 10.52 6.57
CA LEU A 6 4.57 11.14 5.54
C LEU A 6 4.15 12.58 5.27
N ALA A 7 5.01 13.34 4.59
CA ALA A 7 4.72 14.71 4.19
C ALA A 7 3.41 14.78 3.36
N PRO A 8 2.59 15.84 3.52
CA PRO A 8 1.38 15.97 2.73
C PRO A 8 1.64 16.10 1.22
N LEU A 9 0.82 15.43 0.41
CA LEU A 9 0.81 15.50 -1.05
C LEU A 9 -0.38 16.32 -1.55
N ALA A 10 -0.15 17.26 -2.46
CA ALA A 10 -1.23 17.90 -3.20
C ALA A 10 -1.61 17.05 -4.42
N THR A 11 -2.88 16.68 -4.53
CA THR A 11 -3.41 15.79 -5.58
C THR A 11 -4.67 16.38 -6.20
N ALA A 12 -5.16 15.78 -7.29
CA ALA A 12 -6.41 16.17 -7.93
C ALA A 12 -7.65 16.05 -7.02
N VAL A 13 -7.59 15.21 -5.98
CA VAL A 13 -8.69 15.03 -5.01
C VAL A 13 -8.54 15.89 -3.75
N GLY A 14 -7.45 16.66 -3.65
CA GLY A 14 -7.14 17.51 -2.51
C GLY A 14 -5.80 17.20 -1.86
N GLN A 15 -5.64 17.64 -0.61
CA GLN A 15 -4.48 17.31 0.20
C GLN A 15 -4.61 15.89 0.75
N VAL A 16 -3.57 15.08 0.54
CA VAL A 16 -3.47 13.69 0.97
C VAL A 16 -2.30 13.57 1.94
N ILE A 17 -2.46 12.83 3.02
CA ILE A 17 -1.36 12.33 3.85
C ILE A 17 -1.31 10.81 3.77
N VAL A 18 -0.13 10.23 3.93
CA VAL A 18 0.04 8.79 3.99
C VAL A 18 0.43 8.42 5.41
N CYS A 19 -0.30 7.46 5.98
CA CYS A 19 -0.18 7.04 7.36
C CYS A 19 0.14 5.55 7.43
N GLU A 20 1.14 5.18 8.21
CA GLU A 20 1.41 3.79 8.56
C GLU A 20 0.48 3.35 9.69
N ILE A 21 -0.12 2.16 9.56
CA ILE A 21 -1.05 1.62 10.53
C ILE A 21 -0.74 0.18 10.93
N ASP A 22 -1.13 -0.17 12.15
CA ASP A 22 -1.22 -1.57 12.57
C ASP A 22 -2.48 -2.25 12.02
N ILE A 23 -2.30 -3.43 11.44
CA ILE A 23 -3.38 -4.38 11.15
C ILE A 23 -3.28 -5.50 12.20
N PRO A 24 -4.25 -5.60 13.14
CA PRO A 24 -4.19 -6.57 14.24
C PRO A 24 -3.99 -8.02 13.78
N GLU A 25 -4.57 -8.38 12.64
CA GLU A 25 -4.53 -9.72 12.04
C GLU A 25 -3.12 -10.14 11.60
N TRP A 26 -2.20 -9.20 11.38
CA TRP A 26 -0.83 -9.52 10.97
C TRP A 26 0.06 -9.92 12.16
N GLY A 27 -0.50 -9.90 13.37
CA GLY A 27 0.07 -10.52 14.56
C GLY A 27 1.38 -9.91 15.04
N ALA A 28 1.73 -10.18 16.30
CA ALA A 28 3.05 -9.83 16.86
C ALA A 28 4.12 -10.90 16.60
N THR A 29 3.71 -12.08 16.15
CA THR A 29 4.53 -13.29 16.02
C THR A 29 4.48 -13.82 14.58
N GLY A 30 5.53 -14.51 14.16
CA GLY A 30 5.63 -15.04 12.79
C GLY A 30 6.15 -14.01 11.77
N PRO A 31 6.12 -14.36 10.47
CA PRO A 31 6.66 -13.51 9.40
C PRO A 31 5.79 -12.29 9.08
N ASP A 32 4.50 -12.33 9.39
CA ASP A 32 3.56 -11.24 9.08
C ASP A 32 3.85 -9.97 9.88
N ARG A 33 4.59 -10.07 11.00
CA ARG A 33 5.06 -8.91 11.79
C ARG A 33 6.00 -7.96 11.02
N TYR A 34 6.54 -8.37 9.88
CA TYR A 34 7.31 -7.49 8.98
C TYR A 34 6.48 -7.05 7.76
N THR A 35 5.16 -7.11 7.88
CA THR A 35 4.22 -6.54 6.93
C THR A 35 3.68 -5.23 7.46
N HIS A 36 3.71 -4.21 6.62
CA HIS A 36 3.32 -2.84 6.92
C HIS A 36 2.11 -2.44 6.07
N ALA A 37 1.21 -1.66 6.66
CA ALA A 37 0.04 -1.11 5.99
C ALA A 37 0.17 0.41 5.91
N TYR A 38 0.08 0.96 4.71
CA TYR A 38 0.05 2.39 4.49
C TYR A 38 -1.33 2.78 3.95
N VAL A 39 -1.98 3.75 4.59
CA VAL A 39 -3.28 4.28 4.19
C VAL A 39 -3.14 5.72 3.73
N ALA A 40 -3.72 6.03 2.57
CA ALA A 40 -3.82 7.40 2.07
C ALA A 40 -5.11 8.06 2.56
N VAL A 41 -4.95 9.19 3.25
CA VAL A 41 -6.04 9.96 3.87
C VAL A 41 -6.17 11.30 3.16
N ILE A 42 -7.35 11.59 2.61
CA ILE A 42 -7.70 12.94 2.14
C ILE A 42 -8.05 13.79 3.36
N THR A 43 -7.21 14.77 3.68
CA THR A 43 -7.38 15.67 4.84
C THR A 43 -8.06 16.98 4.45
N ARG A 44 -7.84 17.45 3.22
CA ARG A 44 -8.53 18.63 2.67
C ARG A 44 -9.03 18.31 1.26
N PRO A 45 -10.25 17.77 1.12
CA PRO A 45 -10.78 17.42 -0.19
C PRO A 45 -10.98 18.67 -1.05
N THR A 46 -10.83 18.52 -2.35
CA THR A 46 -11.29 19.56 -3.29
C THR A 46 -12.82 19.63 -3.28
N PRO A 47 -13.44 20.76 -3.65
CA PRO A 47 -14.91 20.87 -3.71
C PRO A 47 -15.58 19.87 -4.67
N LEU A 48 -14.83 19.31 -5.61
CA LEU A 48 -15.31 18.34 -6.60
C LEU A 48 -15.10 16.88 -6.14
N TYR A 49 -14.51 16.66 -4.97
CA TYR A 49 -14.27 15.34 -4.45
C TYR A 49 -15.49 14.82 -3.69
N GLU A 50 -16.13 13.79 -4.25
CA GLU A 50 -17.30 13.12 -3.65
C GLU A 50 -16.95 11.76 -3.02
N GLY A 51 -15.65 11.45 -2.87
CA GLY A 51 -15.19 10.18 -2.32
C GLY A 51 -15.04 10.17 -0.80
N ALA A 52 -14.77 8.98 -0.27
CA ALA A 52 -14.53 8.75 1.14
C ALA A 52 -13.13 9.23 1.57
N ARG A 53 -12.92 9.60 2.84
CA ARG A 53 -11.64 10.20 3.29
C ARG A 53 -10.46 9.25 3.19
N LEU A 54 -10.65 7.93 3.32
CA LEU A 54 -9.59 6.95 3.16
C LEU A 54 -9.64 6.40 1.73
N GLY A 55 -8.70 6.86 0.91
CA GLY A 55 -8.72 6.64 -0.54
C GLY A 55 -7.95 5.42 -1.01
N MET A 56 -7.00 4.92 -0.22
CA MET A 56 -6.12 3.82 -0.62
C MET A 56 -5.51 3.12 0.59
N ILE A 57 -5.30 1.81 0.48
CA ILE A 57 -4.47 1.02 1.38
C ILE A 57 -3.43 0.23 0.58
N VAL A 58 -2.21 0.17 1.09
CA VAL A 58 -1.07 -0.52 0.50
C VAL A 58 -0.49 -1.46 1.54
N LYS A 59 -0.39 -2.75 1.19
CA LYS A 59 0.28 -3.77 1.98
C LYS A 59 1.69 -3.95 1.46
N VAL A 60 2.67 -3.83 2.35
CA VAL A 60 4.09 -3.91 2.03
C VAL A 60 4.75 -4.97 2.89
N HIS A 61 5.50 -5.88 2.27
CA HIS A 61 6.39 -6.80 2.96
C HIS A 61 7.79 -6.19 3.07
N ASP A 62 8.31 -6.02 4.29
CA ASP A 62 9.63 -5.44 4.54
C ASP A 62 10.60 -6.45 5.19
N PRO A 63 11.46 -7.10 4.40
CA PRO A 63 12.41 -8.08 4.92
C PRO A 63 13.58 -7.46 5.70
N ARG A 64 13.77 -6.13 5.69
CA ARG A 64 14.99 -5.47 6.22
C ARG A 64 15.19 -5.70 7.72
N LYS A 65 14.09 -5.84 8.48
CA LYS A 65 14.11 -6.06 9.94
C LYS A 65 14.02 -7.54 10.34
N ALA A 66 13.92 -8.46 9.38
CA ALA A 66 13.82 -9.88 9.68
C ALA A 66 15.19 -10.48 10.09
N PRO A 67 15.24 -11.29 11.17
CA PRO A 67 16.44 -12.03 11.57
C PRO A 67 17.00 -12.89 10.43
N ALA A 68 18.32 -13.06 10.40
CA ALA A 68 19.00 -13.85 9.37
C ALA A 68 18.45 -15.29 9.28
N ALA A 69 18.28 -15.98 10.40
CA ALA A 69 17.75 -17.34 10.43
C ALA A 69 16.37 -17.46 9.75
N LEU A 70 15.48 -16.48 9.96
CA LEU A 70 14.16 -16.47 9.32
C LEU A 70 14.24 -16.11 7.82
N ARG A 71 15.28 -15.38 7.39
CA ARG A 71 15.51 -15.07 5.97
C ARG A 71 16.18 -16.23 5.23
N GLU A 72 17.03 -16.99 5.91
CA GLU A 72 17.68 -18.19 5.37
C GLU A 72 16.68 -19.33 5.18
N ASP A 73 15.77 -19.51 6.15
CA ASP A 73 14.73 -20.52 6.08
C ASP A 73 13.33 -20.01 6.49
N PRO A 74 12.69 -19.15 5.67
CA PRO A 74 11.33 -18.73 5.92
C PRO A 74 10.34 -19.85 5.60
N PRO A 75 9.17 -19.85 6.29
CA PRO A 75 8.06 -20.71 5.92
C PRO A 75 7.58 -20.43 4.49
N PRO A 76 6.88 -21.38 3.82
CA PRO A 76 6.43 -21.21 2.44
C PRO A 76 5.61 -19.94 2.19
N SER A 77 4.80 -19.51 3.16
CA SER A 77 3.99 -18.28 3.07
C SER A 77 4.80 -16.98 3.14
N ALA A 78 6.08 -17.05 3.51
CA ALA A 78 6.95 -15.89 3.69
C ALA A 78 8.24 -15.97 2.88
N SER A 79 8.18 -16.62 1.71
CA SER A 79 9.30 -16.73 0.76
C SER A 79 9.90 -15.37 0.37
N TRP A 80 9.10 -14.30 0.43
CA TRP A 80 9.52 -12.91 0.22
C TRP A 80 10.62 -12.43 1.18
N LEU A 81 10.88 -13.15 2.28
CA LEU A 81 11.99 -12.86 3.20
C LEU A 81 13.37 -13.25 2.64
N ARG A 82 13.46 -14.15 1.65
CA ARG A 82 14.75 -14.77 1.21
C ARG A 82 15.70 -13.86 0.44
N ALA A 83 15.32 -12.61 0.10
CA ALA A 83 16.01 -11.59 -0.71
C ALA A 83 15.24 -11.27 -2.01
N PRO A 84 15.40 -10.06 -2.60
CA PRO A 84 16.24 -8.94 -2.13
C PRO A 84 15.71 -8.29 -0.85
N LEU A 85 16.59 -7.65 -0.08
CA LEU A 85 16.23 -6.89 1.13
C LEU A 85 15.59 -5.54 0.77
N LYS A 86 14.51 -5.58 -0.02
CA LYS A 86 13.78 -4.42 -0.50
C LYS A 86 12.31 -4.56 -0.09
N PRO A 87 11.72 -3.52 0.53
CA PRO A 87 10.29 -3.47 0.77
C PRO A 87 9.53 -3.71 -0.53
N THR A 88 8.68 -4.72 -0.51
CA THR A 88 7.95 -5.19 -1.68
C THR A 88 6.47 -4.92 -1.47
N VAL A 89 5.82 -4.25 -2.41
CA VAL A 89 4.36 -4.15 -2.39
C VAL A 89 3.79 -5.56 -2.56
N ALA A 90 3.02 -6.02 -1.58
CA ALA A 90 2.33 -7.31 -1.64
C ALA A 90 1.01 -7.15 -2.37
N ASP A 91 0.23 -6.15 -1.93
CA ASP A 91 -1.07 -5.82 -2.45
C ASP A 91 -1.33 -4.31 -2.33
N ALA A 92 -2.15 -3.78 -3.22
CA ALA A 92 -2.59 -2.39 -3.16
C ALA A 92 -4.04 -2.28 -3.61
N TYR A 93 -4.80 -1.44 -2.92
CA TYR A 93 -6.19 -1.16 -3.25
C TYR A 93 -6.45 0.34 -3.10
N ALA A 94 -7.00 0.96 -4.14
CA ALA A 94 -7.48 2.34 -4.11
C ALA A 94 -8.98 2.36 -4.38
N ARG A 95 -9.75 3.24 -3.75
CA ARG A 95 -11.18 3.42 -4.08
C ARG A 95 -11.36 4.04 -5.46
N PRO A 96 -12.49 3.82 -6.17
CA PRO A 96 -12.70 4.34 -7.53
C PRO A 96 -12.46 5.84 -7.70
N SER A 97 -12.94 6.66 -6.75
CA SER A 97 -12.73 8.12 -6.74
C SER A 97 -11.28 8.55 -6.54
N PHE A 98 -10.41 7.65 -6.06
CA PHE A 98 -8.97 7.87 -5.87
C PHE A 98 -8.13 7.39 -7.07
N ARG A 99 -8.77 6.71 -8.03
CA ARG A 99 -8.16 6.18 -9.28
C ARG A 99 -8.31 7.12 -10.48
N VAL A 100 -8.78 8.37 -10.29
CA VAL A 100 -9.24 9.31 -11.36
C VAL A 100 -8.39 9.24 -12.63
N ARG A 101 -9.07 9.09 -13.77
CA ARG A 101 -8.58 8.39 -14.96
C ARG A 101 -7.69 9.19 -15.90
N ASP A 102 -7.72 10.52 -15.84
CA ASP A 102 -7.40 11.36 -17.01
C ASP A 102 -5.90 11.44 -17.35
N ALA A 103 -5.00 11.05 -16.43
CA ALA A 103 -3.60 10.79 -16.74
C ALA A 103 -3.02 9.74 -15.76
N PRO A 104 -2.41 8.64 -16.23
CA PRO A 104 -1.80 7.63 -15.36
C PRO A 104 -0.82 8.21 -14.34
N GLN A 105 -0.09 9.26 -14.71
CA GLN A 105 0.90 9.91 -13.84
C GLN A 105 0.29 10.91 -12.84
N GLY A 106 -0.91 11.43 -13.12
CA GLY A 106 -1.61 12.40 -12.28
C GLY A 106 -2.60 11.76 -11.30
N ARG A 107 -2.73 10.43 -11.29
CA ARG A 107 -3.67 9.73 -10.42
C ARG A 107 -3.21 9.87 -8.95
N PRO A 108 -4.11 10.23 -8.02
CA PRO A 108 -3.76 10.28 -6.59
C PRO A 108 -3.09 9.00 -6.09
N ALA A 109 -3.62 7.83 -6.47
CA ALA A 109 -3.03 6.53 -6.13
C ALA A 109 -1.59 6.34 -6.64
N VAL A 110 -1.23 6.90 -7.80
CA VAL A 110 0.13 6.82 -8.35
C VAL A 110 1.05 7.81 -7.64
N GLN A 111 0.57 9.01 -7.31
CA GLN A 111 1.34 9.99 -6.54
C GLN A 111 1.69 9.45 -5.14
N VAL A 112 0.74 8.80 -4.47
CA VAL A 112 0.98 8.09 -3.19
C VAL A 112 2.05 7.01 -3.35
N GLY A 113 1.94 6.16 -4.38
CA GLY A 113 2.95 5.14 -4.64
C GLY A 113 4.35 5.73 -4.87
N ARG A 114 4.46 6.81 -5.65
CA ARG A 114 5.73 7.52 -5.90
C ARG A 114 6.34 8.07 -4.63
N GLN A 115 5.53 8.63 -3.73
CA GLN A 115 6.02 9.09 -2.44
C GLN A 115 6.55 7.92 -1.60
N LEU A 116 5.84 6.79 -1.54
CA LEU A 116 6.32 5.59 -0.83
C LEU A 116 7.65 5.07 -1.40
N VAL A 117 7.88 5.20 -2.70
CA VAL A 117 9.17 4.87 -3.34
C VAL A 117 10.25 5.85 -2.92
N GLN A 118 9.96 7.16 -2.94
CA GLN A 118 10.90 8.21 -2.53
C GLN A 118 11.37 8.04 -1.08
N GLU A 119 10.48 7.61 -0.20
CA GLU A 119 10.77 7.32 1.22
C GLU A 119 11.43 5.93 1.44
N GLY A 120 11.66 5.16 0.37
CA GLY A 120 12.27 3.84 0.47
C GLY A 120 11.39 2.80 1.17
N LEU A 121 10.06 2.97 1.12
CA LEU A 121 9.05 2.11 1.74
C LEU A 121 8.38 1.17 0.73
N LEU A 122 8.44 1.48 -0.56
CA LEU A 122 7.97 0.63 -1.66
C LEU A 122 9.02 0.61 -2.75
N LEU A 123 10.02 -0.27 -2.64
CA LEU A 123 11.17 -0.29 -3.57
C LEU A 123 11.01 -1.32 -4.68
N ARG A 124 10.20 -2.35 -4.43
CA ARG A 124 9.96 -3.46 -5.36
C ARG A 124 8.46 -3.71 -5.45
N HIS A 125 8.00 -4.14 -6.62
CA HIS A 125 6.62 -4.56 -6.80
C HIS A 125 6.51 -6.10 -6.77
N SER A 126 5.35 -6.62 -6.34
CA SER A 126 5.07 -8.06 -6.31
C SER A 126 5.26 -8.72 -7.68
N THR A 127 5.69 -9.99 -7.68
CA THR A 127 5.63 -10.87 -8.86
C THR A 127 4.20 -11.28 -9.20
N ALA A 128 3.26 -11.16 -8.25
CA ALA A 128 1.84 -11.32 -8.46
C ALA A 128 1.29 -10.11 -9.26
N ARG A 129 1.06 -10.29 -10.56
CA ARG A 129 0.62 -9.21 -11.45
C ARG A 129 -0.85 -9.36 -11.82
N SER A 130 -1.56 -8.24 -11.83
CA SER A 130 -2.86 -8.10 -12.50
C SER A 130 -2.76 -6.94 -13.49
N LYS A 131 -3.59 -6.90 -14.54
CA LYS A 131 -3.54 -5.80 -15.54
C LYS A 131 -3.54 -4.41 -14.91
N ASN A 132 -4.40 -4.20 -13.90
CA ASN A 132 -4.48 -2.93 -13.18
C ASN A 132 -3.27 -2.70 -12.26
N GLY A 133 -2.80 -3.75 -11.59
CA GLY A 133 -1.63 -3.70 -10.73
C GLY A 133 -0.34 -3.40 -11.50
N SER A 134 -0.16 -3.99 -12.69
CA SER A 134 0.99 -3.73 -13.57
C SER A 134 0.99 -2.29 -14.05
N ALA A 135 -0.13 -1.78 -14.56
CA ALA A 135 -0.23 -0.39 -14.99
C ALA A 135 0.03 0.61 -13.85
N TRP A 136 -0.37 0.28 -12.62
CA TRP A 136 -0.04 1.10 -11.46
C TRP A 136 1.44 1.00 -11.09
N ALA A 137 2.02 -0.21 -11.05
CA ALA A 137 3.43 -0.43 -10.75
C ALA A 137 4.36 0.31 -11.73
N GLU A 138 4.08 0.21 -13.03
CA GLU A 138 4.79 0.96 -14.07
C GLU A 138 4.73 2.47 -13.84
N ALA A 139 3.57 3.00 -13.46
CA ALA A 139 3.38 4.43 -13.24
C ALA A 139 4.04 4.94 -11.95
N VAL A 140 4.09 4.10 -10.91
CA VAL A 140 4.69 4.41 -9.61
C VAL A 140 6.21 4.47 -9.71
N GLY A 141 6.82 3.59 -10.50
CA GLY A 141 8.27 3.49 -10.60
C GLY A 141 8.87 2.78 -9.39
N GLY A 142 9.77 1.85 -9.64
CA GLY A 142 10.32 0.91 -8.66
C GLY A 142 10.81 -0.33 -9.40
N ASP A 143 11.44 -1.27 -8.69
CA ASP A 143 11.89 -2.50 -9.32
C ASP A 143 10.68 -3.39 -9.65
N ILE A 144 10.48 -3.65 -10.95
CA ILE A 144 9.48 -4.59 -11.46
C ILE A 144 10.20 -5.89 -11.81
N PRO A 145 9.98 -6.99 -11.05
CA PRO A 145 10.62 -8.27 -11.36
C PRO A 145 10.14 -8.82 -12.71
N PRO A 146 11.01 -9.54 -13.46
CA PRO A 146 10.68 -10.06 -14.79
C PRO A 146 9.77 -11.28 -14.77
N LEU A 147 9.70 -12.00 -13.64
CA LEU A 147 8.84 -13.16 -13.49
C LEU A 147 7.44 -12.72 -13.07
N GLU A 148 6.45 -13.10 -13.86
CA GLU A 148 5.03 -12.89 -13.56
C GLU A 148 4.42 -14.19 -13.06
N GLU A 149 3.79 -14.12 -11.89
CA GLU A 149 2.86 -15.15 -11.43
C GLU A 149 1.46 -14.57 -11.63
N ASP A 150 0.64 -15.23 -12.45
CA ASP A 150 -0.74 -14.82 -12.65
C ASP A 150 -1.53 -15.16 -11.39
N VAL A 151 -1.98 -14.13 -10.69
CA VAL A 151 -2.69 -14.27 -9.42
C VAL A 151 -4.16 -13.91 -9.64
N THR A 152 -4.99 -14.95 -9.70
CA THR A 152 -6.46 -14.87 -9.68
C THR A 152 -7.01 -14.73 -8.25
N SER A 153 -6.28 -14.06 -7.36
CA SER A 153 -6.73 -13.85 -5.98
C SER A 153 -7.74 -12.71 -5.91
N ASN A 154 -9.02 -13.06 -5.75
CA ASN A 154 -10.12 -12.10 -5.66
C ASN A 154 -10.38 -11.58 -4.23
N SER A 155 -9.57 -11.94 -3.22
CA SER A 155 -9.91 -11.71 -1.81
C SER A 155 -9.41 -10.37 -1.24
N PHE A 156 -8.30 -9.82 -1.76
CA PHE A 156 -7.71 -8.61 -1.18
C PHE A 156 -8.59 -7.37 -1.39
N GLY A 157 -9.12 -7.15 -2.59
CA GLY A 157 -9.96 -5.98 -2.88
C GLY A 157 -11.19 -5.86 -1.95
N PRO A 158 -12.02 -6.91 -1.83
CA PRO A 158 -13.15 -6.92 -0.90
C PRO A 158 -12.74 -6.77 0.57
N TRP A 159 -11.61 -7.34 0.99
CA TRP A 159 -11.09 -7.14 2.34
C TRP A 159 -10.66 -5.68 2.56
N ALA A 160 -9.90 -5.12 1.62
CA ALA A 160 -9.37 -3.77 1.69
C ALA A 160 -10.47 -2.70 1.71
N GLU A 161 -11.54 -2.87 0.91
CA GLU A 161 -12.70 -1.97 0.95
C GLU A 161 -13.34 -1.97 2.35
N ARG A 162 -13.64 -3.16 2.90
CA ARG A 162 -14.21 -3.27 4.25
C ARG A 162 -13.30 -2.70 5.33
N GLU A 163 -11.99 -2.89 5.17
CA GLU A 163 -11.01 -2.39 6.13
C GLU A 163 -10.90 -0.86 6.08
N LEU A 164 -10.90 -0.26 4.90
CA LEU A 164 -10.99 1.19 4.73
C LEU A 164 -12.28 1.75 5.35
N ASP A 165 -13.42 1.10 5.12
CA ASP A 165 -14.70 1.49 5.75
C ASP A 165 -14.59 1.41 7.27
N ARG A 166 -14.07 0.30 7.82
CA ARG A 166 -13.88 0.13 9.27
C ARG A 166 -12.98 1.20 9.87
N LEU A 167 -11.90 1.54 9.17
CA LEU A 167 -10.95 2.56 9.59
C LEU A 167 -11.58 3.96 9.57
N GLU A 168 -12.40 4.31 8.58
CA GLU A 168 -13.09 5.62 8.55
C GLU A 168 -13.95 5.91 9.78
N HIS A 169 -14.49 4.86 10.40
CA HIS A 169 -15.28 4.99 11.62
C HIS A 169 -14.41 5.18 12.89
N GLN A 170 -13.09 5.04 12.81
CA GLN A 170 -12.21 5.25 13.95
C GLN A 170 -11.97 6.75 14.17
N GLN A 171 -12.17 7.18 15.43
CA GLN A 171 -12.16 8.59 15.81
C GLN A 171 -10.83 9.31 15.53
N TRP A 172 -9.71 8.60 15.56
CA TRP A 172 -8.40 9.19 15.36
C TRP A 172 -8.18 9.70 13.93
N TRP A 173 -8.82 9.12 12.92
CA TRP A 173 -8.77 9.63 11.55
C TRP A 173 -9.67 10.83 11.31
N GLN A 174 -10.75 10.95 12.09
CA GLN A 174 -11.65 12.10 11.98
C GLN A 174 -10.94 13.40 12.37
N ASN A 175 -9.88 13.30 13.19
CA ASN A 175 -9.10 14.42 13.71
C ASN A 175 -7.77 14.68 12.98
N LEU A 176 -7.44 13.89 11.95
CA LEU A 176 -6.30 14.13 11.04
C LEU A 176 -6.69 15.09 9.91
#